data_AF-A0A260BL15-F1
#
_entry.id   AF-A0A260BL15-F1
#
_cell.length_a   1.000
_cell.length_b   1.000
_cell.length_c   1.000
_cell.angle_alpha   90.00
_cell.angle_beta   90.00
_cell.angle_gamma   90.00
#
_symmetry.space_group_name_H-M   'P 1'
#
loop_
_entity.id
_entity.type
_entity.pdbx_description
1 polymer ?
#
loop_
_entity_poly.entity_id
_entity_poly.type
_entity_poly.pdbx_seq_one_letter_code
_entity_poly.pdbx_strand_id
1 'polypeptide(L)'
;MFHTDDDGARHEVPLEPLPPASRAPSAARVVESVRGTVEVWHDEEGWGVIASDRTPGGCWLHYSDIEGQGFKTLTVGQSVALEYEDLGAKYRGGNQDGYRYRATSATR
;
A
#
# COMPACT_ATOMS: atom_id res chain seq x y z
N MET A 1 36.29 -9.54 -38.41
CA MET A 1 35.06 -8.88 -38.91
C MET A 1 33.91 -9.75 -38.42
N PHE A 2 33.03 -9.35 -37.52
CA PHE A 2 32.65 -8.03 -37.00
C PHE A 2 32.40 -8.14 -35.49
N HIS A 3 32.60 -7.00 -34.83
CA HIS A 3 32.20 -6.74 -33.45
C HIS A 3 30.67 -6.67 -33.41
N THR A 4 30.04 -7.31 -32.44
CA THR A 4 28.72 -6.86 -31.99
C THR A 4 28.72 -6.93 -30.48
N ASP A 5 28.88 -5.74 -29.95
CA ASP A 5 28.57 -5.27 -28.63
C ASP A 5 27.26 -5.91 -28.14
N ASP A 6 27.34 -6.70 -27.07
CA ASP A 6 26.17 -6.97 -26.24
C ASP A 6 26.11 -5.78 -25.27
N ASP A 7 25.38 -4.75 -25.72
CA ASP A 7 25.06 -3.57 -24.94
C ASP A 7 24.41 -4.05 -23.65
N GLY A 8 25.15 -3.94 -22.55
CA GLY A 8 24.68 -4.18 -21.19
C GLY A 8 23.64 -3.15 -20.81
N ALA A 9 22.49 -3.21 -21.47
CA ALA A 9 21.27 -2.56 -21.07
C ALA A 9 21.01 -3.07 -19.65
N ARG A 10 21.25 -2.15 -18.69
CA ARG A 10 20.67 -2.23 -17.37
C ARG A 10 19.17 -2.35 -17.62
N HIS A 11 18.68 -3.58 -17.63
CA HIS A 11 17.27 -3.86 -17.73
C HIS A 11 16.68 -3.28 -16.47
N GLU A 12 16.14 -2.07 -16.61
CA GLU A 12 15.15 -1.50 -15.74
C GLU A 12 14.19 -2.65 -15.44
N VAL A 13 14.19 -3.10 -14.19
CA VAL A 13 13.26 -4.14 -13.75
C VAL A 13 11.88 -3.69 -14.21
N PRO A 14 11.20 -4.43 -15.12
CA PRO A 14 9.84 -4.09 -15.45
C PRO A 14 9.11 -4.15 -14.12
N LEU A 15 8.61 -3.01 -13.64
CA LEU A 15 7.73 -2.98 -12.50
C LEU A 15 6.55 -3.84 -12.91
N GLU A 16 6.54 -5.10 -12.45
CA GLU A 16 5.40 -5.99 -12.68
C GLU A 16 4.16 -5.19 -12.26
N PRO A 17 3.17 -5.03 -13.14
CA PRO A 17 1.99 -4.25 -12.79
C PRO A 17 1.42 -4.88 -11.52
N LEU A 18 1.41 -4.10 -10.45
CA LEU A 18 0.81 -4.51 -9.19
C LEU A 18 -0.55 -5.13 -9.51
N PRO A 19 -0.88 -6.30 -8.95
CA PRO A 19 -2.17 -6.92 -9.20
C PRO A 19 -3.26 -5.87 -8.98
N PRO A 20 -4.31 -5.77 -9.83
CA PRO A 20 -5.37 -4.80 -9.60
C PRO A 20 -5.94 -5.06 -8.21
N ALA A 21 -5.63 -4.18 -7.26
CA ALA A 21 -6.19 -4.18 -5.93
C ALA A 21 -7.64 -3.66 -6.00
N SER A 22 -8.46 -4.38 -6.75
CA SER A 22 -9.91 -4.29 -6.69
C SER A 22 -10.36 -5.61 -6.07
N ARG A 23 -10.04 -5.79 -4.78
CA ARG A 23 -10.63 -6.86 -3.98
C ARG A 23 -11.92 -6.30 -3.42
N ALA A 24 -13.03 -6.97 -3.73
CA ALA A 24 -14.38 -6.63 -3.31
C ALA A 24 -14.44 -6.15 -1.84
N PRO A 25 -15.38 -5.26 -1.47
CA PRO A 25 -15.62 -4.92 -0.07
C PRO A 25 -15.82 -6.24 0.67
N SER A 26 -14.89 -6.57 1.59
CA SER A 26 -15.03 -7.76 2.42
C SER A 26 -16.21 -7.50 3.34
N ALA A 27 -17.38 -7.97 2.92
CA ALA A 27 -18.53 -8.08 3.77
C ALA A 27 -18.12 -8.79 5.07
N ALA A 28 -17.97 -8.01 6.14
CA ALA A 28 -17.92 -8.43 7.54
C ALA A 28 -17.22 -9.78 7.79
N ARG A 29 -15.93 -9.89 7.44
CA ARG A 29 -15.04 -10.69 8.30
C ARG A 29 -14.52 -9.71 9.33
N VAL A 30 -14.60 -10.08 10.62
CA VAL A 30 -13.89 -9.36 11.68
C VAL A 30 -12.39 -9.53 11.41
N VAL A 31 -11.86 -8.75 10.49
CA VAL A 31 -10.43 -8.52 10.36
C VAL A 31 -10.12 -7.36 11.31
N GLU A 32 -9.00 -7.45 12.02
CA GLU A 32 -8.68 -6.47 13.05
C GLU A 32 -8.58 -5.06 12.44
N SER A 33 -9.61 -4.26 12.65
CA SER A 33 -9.60 -2.84 12.31
C SER A 33 -8.79 -2.12 13.38
N VAL A 34 -7.77 -1.41 12.93
CA VAL A 34 -6.83 -0.68 13.78
C VAL A 34 -7.06 0.82 13.58
N ARG A 35 -6.90 1.60 14.65
CA ARG A 35 -6.85 3.05 14.54
C ARG A 35 -5.42 3.49 14.27
N GLY A 36 -5.24 4.36 13.29
CA GLY A 36 -3.96 4.96 12.97
C GLY A 36 -4.11 6.44 12.66
N THR A 37 -2.97 7.12 12.64
CA THR A 37 -2.86 8.52 12.25
C THR A 37 -2.12 8.59 10.93
N VAL A 38 -2.66 9.34 9.97
CA VAL A 38 -2.01 9.55 8.67
C VAL A 38 -0.73 10.34 8.91
N GLU A 39 0.42 9.72 8.67
CA GLU A 39 1.73 10.36 8.83
C GLU A 39 2.16 11.06 7.55
N VAL A 40 1.91 10.40 6.41
CA VAL A 40 2.25 10.92 5.08
C VAL A 40 1.08 10.68 4.15
N TRP A 41 0.81 11.65 3.27
CA TRP A 41 -0.15 11.52 2.18
C TRP A 41 0.37 12.23 0.93
N HIS A 42 0.43 11.51 -0.17
CA HIS A 42 0.83 11.97 -1.49
C HIS A 42 -0.42 12.10 -2.36
N ASP A 43 -1.00 13.30 -2.41
CA ASP A 43 -2.28 13.51 -3.10
C ASP A 43 -2.19 13.26 -4.61
N GLU A 44 -1.06 13.63 -5.22
CA GLU A 44 -0.79 13.46 -6.65
C GLU A 44 -0.64 11.98 -7.06
N GLU A 45 -0.08 11.18 -6.16
CA GLU A 45 0.17 9.75 -6.39
C GLU A 45 -0.96 8.86 -5.81
N GLY A 46 -1.81 9.43 -4.96
CA GLY A 46 -2.94 8.75 -4.34
C GLY A 46 -2.55 7.69 -3.32
N TRP A 47 -1.44 7.84 -2.60
CA TRP A 47 -1.04 6.90 -1.55
C TRP A 47 -0.53 7.64 -0.32
N GLY A 48 -0.46 6.92 0.80
CA GLY A 48 0.07 7.45 2.04
C GLY A 48 0.48 6.37 3.03
N VAL A 49 0.97 6.82 4.17
CA VAL A 49 1.43 5.97 5.26
C VAL A 49 0.67 6.32 6.52
N ILE A 50 0.15 5.28 7.17
CA ILE A 50 -0.58 5.41 8.42
C ILE A 50 0.25 4.81 9.54
N ALA A 51 0.54 5.65 10.53
CA ALA A 51 1.20 5.24 11.75
C ALA A 51 0.17 4.65 12.72
N SER A 52 0.45 3.47 13.25
CA SER A 52 -0.34 2.86 14.31
C SER A 52 0.52 1.95 15.17
N ASP A 53 0.16 1.80 16.44
CA ASP A 53 0.83 0.92 17.41
C ASP A 53 0.83 -0.56 16.95
N ARG A 54 -0.13 -0.96 16.12
CA ARG A 54 -0.24 -2.34 15.60
C ARG A 54 0.58 -2.58 14.33
N THR A 55 0.97 -1.52 13.62
CA THR A 55 1.74 -1.56 12.37
C THR A 55 3.04 -0.75 12.53
N PRO A 56 3.99 -1.24 13.35
CA PRO A 56 5.25 -0.57 13.57
C PRO A 56 6.03 -0.47 12.25
N GLY A 57 6.53 0.73 11.93
CA GLY A 57 7.18 1.02 10.65
C GLY A 57 6.24 1.55 9.57
N GLY A 58 4.96 1.78 9.90
CA GLY A 58 3.98 2.39 9.02
C GLY A 58 3.21 1.37 8.19
N CYS A 59 1.94 1.69 7.94
CA CYS A 59 1.07 0.93 7.07
C CYS A 59 0.84 1.69 5.77
N TRP A 60 1.25 1.10 4.66
CA TRP A 60 1.05 1.67 3.34
C TRP A 60 -0.44 1.60 2.97
N LEU A 61 -1.02 2.69 2.47
CA LEU A 61 -2.42 2.80 2.07
C LEU A 61 -2.52 3.47 0.71
N HIS A 62 -3.34 2.90 -0.18
CA HIS A 62 -3.69 3.50 -1.46
C HIS A 62 -5.09 4.10 -1.43
N TYR A 63 -5.33 5.13 -2.25
CA TYR A 63 -6.62 5.79 -2.37
C TYR A 63 -7.73 4.82 -2.79
N SER A 64 -7.40 3.77 -3.56
CA SER A 64 -8.38 2.77 -3.99
C SER A 64 -9.01 2.03 -2.81
N ASP A 65 -8.21 1.78 -1.77
CA ASP A 65 -8.57 1.03 -0.57
C ASP A 65 -9.33 1.91 0.45
N ILE A 66 -9.41 3.22 0.24
CA ILE A 66 -10.22 4.10 1.11
C ILE A 66 -11.70 3.93 0.80
N GLU A 67 -12.53 3.82 1.83
CA GLU A 67 -13.98 3.76 1.68
C GLU A 67 -14.58 5.15 1.43
N GLY A 68 -15.50 5.22 0.48
CA GLY A 68 -16.21 6.45 0.11
C GLY A 68 -16.36 6.63 -1.39
N GLN A 69 -17.11 7.66 -1.76
CA GLN A 69 -17.33 8.07 -3.15
C GLN A 69 -16.58 9.39 -3.43
N GLY A 70 -16.14 9.59 -4.67
CA GLY A 70 -15.41 10.80 -5.09
C GLY A 70 -13.89 10.71 -4.87
N PHE A 71 -13.25 11.87 -4.71
CA PHE A 71 -11.81 11.96 -4.43
C PHE A 71 -11.51 11.41 -3.02
N LYS A 72 -10.75 10.32 -2.99
CA LYS A 72 -10.38 9.59 -1.78
C LYS A 72 -9.03 10.07 -1.28
N THR A 73 -9.02 11.25 -0.67
CA THR A 73 -7.81 11.87 -0.12
C THR A 73 -7.84 11.87 1.40
N LEU A 74 -6.67 11.82 2.02
CA LEU A 74 -6.52 11.89 3.47
C LEU A 74 -5.68 13.11 3.84
N THR A 75 -5.89 13.59 5.07
CA THR A 75 -5.09 14.70 5.61
C THR A 75 -4.07 14.16 6.59
N VAL A 76 -2.82 14.61 6.49
CA VAL A 76 -1.78 14.30 7.48
C VAL A 76 -2.24 14.76 8.87
N GLY A 77 -2.08 13.90 9.87
CA GLY A 77 -2.58 14.09 11.23
C GLY A 77 -4.03 13.63 11.45
N GLN A 78 -4.76 13.22 10.39
CA GLN A 78 -6.09 12.68 10.53
C GLN A 78 -6.05 11.29 11.16
N SER A 79 -6.91 11.05 12.14
CA SER A 79 -7.17 9.71 12.66
C SER A 79 -8.11 8.95 11.74
N VAL A 80 -7.74 7.73 11.36
CA VAL A 80 -8.58 6.87 10.53
C VAL A 80 -8.58 5.45 11.08
N ALA A 81 -9.63 4.70 10.80
CA ALA A 81 -9.64 3.26 10.98
C ALA A 81 -9.17 2.61 9.69
N LEU A 82 -8.23 1.67 9.78
CA LEU A 82 -7.80 0.87 8.64
C LEU A 82 -7.76 -0.60 8.99
N GLU A 83 -7.94 -1.41 7.96
CA GLU A 83 -7.70 -2.85 7.99
C GLU A 83 -6.40 -3.10 7.24
N TYR A 84 -5.51 -3.92 7.80
CA TYR A 84 -4.19 -4.18 7.23
C TYR A 84 -3.90 -5.67 7.13
N GLU A 85 -3.00 -6.01 6.20
CA GLU A 85 -2.38 -7.32 6.11
C GLU A 85 -0.87 -7.25 6.35
N ASP A 86 -0.35 -8.21 7.13
CA ASP A 86 1.09 -8.43 7.29
C ASP A 86 1.63 -9.25 6.10
N LEU A 87 2.23 -8.56 5.14
CA LEU A 87 2.82 -9.18 3.94
C LEU A 87 4.02 -10.06 4.29
N GLY A 88 4.75 -9.72 5.36
CA GLY A 88 5.89 -10.49 5.83
C GLY A 88 5.45 -11.88 6.33
N ALA A 89 4.34 -11.95 7.05
CA ALA A 89 3.74 -13.21 7.47
C ALA A 89 3.09 -13.98 6.30
N LYS A 90 2.43 -13.27 5.38
CA LYS A 90 1.66 -13.86 4.29
C LYS A 90 2.54 -14.46 3.18
N TYR A 91 3.63 -13.79 2.81
CA TYR A 91 4.45 -14.14 1.65
C TYR A 91 5.89 -14.55 2.00
N ARG A 92 6.17 -14.90 3.27
CA ARG A 92 7.53 -15.20 3.78
C ARG A 92 8.55 -14.12 3.39
N GLY A 93 8.31 -12.90 3.84
CA GLY A 93 9.19 -11.75 3.59
C GLY A 93 8.74 -10.82 2.47
N GLY A 94 7.48 -10.90 2.03
CA GLY A 94 6.90 -9.92 1.12
C GLY A 94 6.80 -8.54 1.77
N ASN A 95 7.00 -7.50 0.97
CA ASN A 95 6.79 -6.10 1.33
C ASN A 95 6.13 -5.38 0.14
N GLN A 96 5.49 -4.25 0.43
CA GLN A 96 4.95 -3.32 -0.55
C GLN A 96 5.76 -2.03 -0.43
N ASP A 97 6.58 -1.71 -1.43
CA ASP A 97 7.42 -0.50 -1.44
C ASP A 97 8.29 -0.33 -0.19
N GLY A 98 8.77 -1.46 0.37
CA GLY A 98 9.54 -1.49 1.61
C GLY A 98 8.70 -1.56 2.90
N TYR A 99 7.38 -1.45 2.82
CA TYR A 99 6.47 -1.59 3.96
C TYR A 99 6.00 -3.04 4.13
N ARG A 100 6.11 -3.52 5.37
CA ARG A 100 5.63 -4.86 5.76
C ARG A 100 4.09 -4.92 5.82
N TYR A 101 3.46 -3.81 6.16
CA TYR A 101 2.03 -3.72 6.38
C TYR A 101 1.38 -2.93 5.27
N ARG A 102 0.36 -3.53 4.66
CA ARG A 102 -0.46 -2.89 3.63
C ARG A 102 -1.90 -2.80 4.12
N ALA A 103 -2.48 -1.62 4.00
CA ALA A 103 -3.90 -1.40 4.21
C ALA A 103 -4.71 -2.00 3.06
N THR A 104 -5.77 -2.71 3.40
CA THR A 104 -6.74 -3.28 2.45
C THR A 104 -8.06 -2.55 2.44
N SER A 105 -8.34 -1.79 3.51
CA SER A 105 -9.49 -0.91 3.62
C SER A 105 -9.15 0.23 4.58
N ALA A 106 -9.66 1.43 4.34
CA ALA A 106 -9.55 2.54 5.28
C ALA A 106 -10.82 3.37 5.33
N THR A 107 -11.29 3.66 6.54
CA THR A 107 -12.47 4.48 6.83
C THR A 107 -12.03 5.68 7.66
N ARG A 108 -12.43 6.87 7.21
CA ARG A 108 -12.18 8.17 7.86
C ARG A 108 -13.22 8.48 8.94
#